data_AF-A0A8J4BQS5-F1
#
_entry.id   AF-A0A8J4BQS5-F1
#
_cell.length_a   1.000
_cell.length_b   1.000
_cell.length_c   1.000
_cell.angle_alpha   90.00
_cell.angle_beta   90.00
_cell.angle_gamma   90.00
#
_symmetry.space_group_name_H-M   'P 1'
#
loop_
_entity.id
_entity.type
_entity.pdbx_description
1 polymer ?
#
loop_
_entity_poly.entity_id
_entity_poly.type
_entity_poly.pdbx_seq_one_letter_code
_entity_poly.pdbx_strand_id
1 'polypeptide(L)'
;IPSCASTGTDLIADQKGLPREKVKSWTPYAGGAPCNVATAAARLGLDVTFVTALGDDEWAKKLLDVCRERGVQLHAVQRPKGRRTRDVYVVRDVTGDREFAGFGLPGTGQEYADAFIDPEALPLEELQVGSGGWEGETLGGAGFRSLPMQLPKGRPLRGISEFRLPGLYDCFES
;
A
#
# COMPACT_ATOMS: atom_id res chain seq x y z
N ILE A 1 -10.01 -5.77 -13.28
CA ILE A 1 -9.90 -4.73 -12.24
C ILE A 1 -8.44 -4.74 -11.84
N PRO A 2 -7.61 -3.76 -12.23
CA PRO A 2 -6.20 -3.80 -11.86
C PRO A 2 -6.12 -3.62 -10.34
N SER A 3 -5.55 -4.59 -9.64
CA SER A 3 -5.23 -4.51 -8.22
C SER A 3 -4.06 -3.53 -8.06
N CYS A 4 -4.38 -2.24 -8.00
CA CYS A 4 -3.43 -1.25 -7.53
C CYS A 4 -2.99 -1.65 -6.12
N ALA A 5 -1.69 -1.57 -5.86
CA ALA A 5 -1.10 -1.79 -4.56
C ALA A 5 -1.76 -0.86 -3.54
N SER A 6 -2.71 -1.38 -2.78
CA SER A 6 -3.53 -0.58 -1.86
C SER A 6 -2.90 -0.57 -0.48
N THR A 7 -3.03 0.55 0.23
CA THR A 7 -2.56 0.67 1.61
C THR A 7 -3.72 0.40 2.55
N GLY A 8 -3.55 -0.56 3.46
CA GLY A 8 -4.63 -0.95 4.37
C GLY A 8 -4.23 -2.02 5.37
N THR A 9 -5.23 -2.57 6.03
CA THR A 9 -5.08 -3.66 7.00
C THR A 9 -5.50 -4.98 6.38
N ASP A 10 -4.63 -5.98 6.46
CA ASP A 10 -4.97 -7.35 6.10
C ASP A 10 -5.57 -8.04 7.33
N LEU A 11 -6.84 -8.41 7.24
CA LEU A 11 -7.56 -9.21 8.23
C LEU A 11 -7.44 -10.67 7.84
N ILE A 12 -6.57 -11.40 8.54
CA ILE A 12 -6.33 -12.82 8.25
C ILE A 12 -7.23 -13.66 9.15
N ALA A 13 -7.98 -14.60 8.55
CA ALA A 13 -8.84 -15.52 9.26
C ALA A 13 -8.03 -16.40 10.22
N ASP A 14 -8.41 -16.43 11.49
CA ASP A 14 -7.73 -17.28 12.48
C ASP A 14 -7.98 -18.76 12.20
N GLN A 15 -9.15 -19.08 11.65
CA GLN A 15 -9.55 -20.45 11.31
C GLN A 15 -9.24 -20.76 9.85
N LYS A 16 -8.64 -21.92 9.61
CA LYS A 16 -8.33 -22.48 8.28
C LYS A 16 -9.50 -23.25 7.69
N GLY A 17 -9.56 -23.34 6.36
CA GLY A 17 -10.52 -24.13 5.60
C GLY A 17 -11.97 -23.64 5.68
N LEU A 18 -12.20 -22.41 6.18
CA LEU A 18 -13.53 -21.84 6.31
C LEU A 18 -13.73 -20.71 5.29
N PRO A 19 -14.90 -20.64 4.64
CA PRO A 19 -15.28 -19.47 3.87
C PRO A 19 -15.51 -18.28 4.82
N ARG A 20 -15.38 -17.07 4.30
CA ARG A 20 -15.43 -15.80 5.05
C ARG A 20 -16.61 -15.72 6.01
N GLU A 21 -17.79 -16.15 5.58
CA GLU A 21 -19.04 -16.05 6.34
C GLU A 21 -19.05 -16.94 7.59
N LYS A 22 -18.16 -17.94 7.65
CA LYS A 22 -18.04 -18.88 8.77
C LYS A 22 -16.82 -18.60 9.67
N VAL A 23 -15.97 -17.65 9.30
CA VAL A 23 -14.84 -17.21 10.12
C VAL A 23 -15.38 -16.45 11.34
N LYS A 24 -14.88 -16.77 12.54
CA LYS A 24 -15.36 -16.20 13.81
C LYS A 24 -14.49 -15.03 14.28
N SER A 25 -13.21 -15.07 13.96
CA SER A 25 -12.25 -14.05 14.37
C SER A 25 -11.17 -13.82 13.32
N TRP A 26 -10.63 -12.60 13.34
CA TRP A 26 -9.69 -12.09 12.36
C TRP A 26 -8.54 -11.42 13.10
N THR A 27 -7.31 -11.75 12.73
CA THR A 27 -6.13 -11.05 13.22
C THR A 27 -5.74 -9.96 12.22
N PRO A 28 -5.65 -8.69 12.65
CA PRO A 28 -5.23 -7.59 11.78
C PRO A 28 -3.71 -7.51 11.65
N TYR A 29 -3.26 -7.28 10.43
CA TYR A 29 -1.86 -7.02 10.10
C TYR A 29 -1.77 -5.71 9.29
N ALA A 30 -0.76 -4.89 9.58
CA ALA A 30 -0.41 -3.78 8.70
C ALA A 30 -0.06 -4.36 7.32
N GLY A 31 -0.88 -4.04 6.33
CA GLY A 31 -0.89 -4.69 5.03
C GLY A 31 -0.73 -3.71 3.89
N GLY A 32 -0.83 -4.24 2.68
CA GLY A 32 -0.61 -3.49 1.45
C GLY A 32 0.83 -3.49 1.00
N ALA A 33 1.03 -3.81 -0.29
CA ALA A 33 2.34 -3.83 -0.91
C ALA A 33 3.18 -2.55 -0.69
N PRO A 34 2.61 -1.32 -0.73
CA PRO A 34 3.39 -0.10 -0.51
C PRO A 34 3.92 0.02 0.92
N CYS A 35 3.11 -0.38 1.92
CA CYS A 35 3.50 -0.37 3.33
C CYS A 35 4.64 -1.37 3.60
N ASN A 36 4.53 -2.58 3.05
CA ASN A 36 5.56 -3.61 3.18
C ASN A 36 6.90 -3.16 2.59
N VAL A 37 6.88 -2.56 1.39
CA VAL A 37 8.08 -2.00 0.76
C VAL A 37 8.66 -0.87 1.60
N ALA A 38 7.84 0.12 2.00
CA ALA A 38 8.32 1.29 2.73
C ALA A 38 8.99 0.87 4.05
N THR A 39 8.38 -0.07 4.76
CA THR A 39 8.92 -0.56 6.02
C THR A 39 10.14 -1.46 5.86
N ALA A 40 10.25 -2.23 4.78
CA ALA A 40 11.45 -2.99 4.45
C ALA A 40 12.62 -2.05 4.09
N ALA A 41 12.37 -1.04 3.26
CA ALA A 41 13.36 -0.04 2.87
C ALA A 41 13.88 0.75 4.10
N ALA A 42 12.99 1.18 5.00
CA ALA A 42 13.39 1.86 6.23
C ALA A 42 14.24 0.96 7.15
N ARG A 43 13.91 -0.34 7.24
CA ARG A 43 14.74 -1.32 7.96
C ARG A 43 16.14 -1.52 7.38
N LEU A 44 16.32 -1.26 6.09
CA LEU A 44 17.63 -1.27 5.44
C LEU A 44 18.42 0.04 5.64
N GLY A 45 17.90 0.98 6.45
CA GLY A 45 18.55 2.25 6.77
C GLY A 45 18.32 3.34 5.74
N LEU A 46 17.34 3.18 4.84
CA LEU A 46 16.95 4.22 3.89
C LEU A 46 16.02 5.23 4.58
N ASP A 47 16.17 6.50 4.24
CA ASP A 47 15.19 7.53 4.57
C ASP A 47 13.96 7.36 3.68
N VAL A 48 12.85 6.89 4.27
CA VAL A 48 11.62 6.56 3.56
C VAL A 48 10.48 7.42 4.06
N THR A 49 9.84 8.16 3.15
CA THR A 49 8.56 8.83 3.41
C THR A 49 7.42 8.03 2.81
N PHE A 50 6.39 7.79 3.62
CA PHE A 50 5.19 7.07 3.18
C PHE A 50 4.11 8.03 2.68
N VAL A 51 3.96 8.07 1.36
CA VAL A 51 2.92 8.84 0.68
C VAL A 51 1.68 7.95 0.51
N THR A 52 0.63 8.24 1.28
CA THR A 52 -0.64 7.50 1.20
C THR A 52 -1.77 8.34 1.80
N ALA A 53 -3.02 7.94 1.57
CA ALA A 53 -4.18 8.45 2.28
C ALA A 53 -4.82 7.35 3.14
N LEU A 54 -5.19 7.70 4.37
CA LEU A 54 -5.80 6.78 5.35
C LEU A 54 -7.02 7.43 6.00
N GLY A 55 -7.99 6.61 6.40
CA GLY A 55 -9.19 7.09 7.09
C GLY A 55 -8.90 7.52 8.52
N ASP A 56 -9.90 8.09 9.21
CA ASP A 56 -9.82 8.39 10.64
C ASP A 56 -10.40 7.22 11.46
N ASP A 57 -9.67 6.11 11.47
CA ASP A 57 -10.09 4.86 12.13
C ASP A 57 -8.92 4.14 12.84
N GLU A 58 -9.26 3.19 13.70
CA GLU A 58 -8.30 2.37 14.45
C GLU A 58 -7.37 1.56 13.53
N TRP A 59 -7.81 1.26 12.31
CA TRP A 59 -6.98 0.58 11.30
C TRP A 59 -5.83 1.47 10.85
N ALA A 60 -6.12 2.74 10.51
CA ALA A 60 -5.07 3.70 10.17
C ALA A 60 -4.10 3.89 11.32
N LYS A 61 -4.61 4.01 12.55
CA LYS A 61 -3.78 4.23 13.74
C LYS A 61 -2.75 3.11 13.90
N LYS A 62 -3.20 1.86 13.91
CA LYS A 62 -2.32 0.68 14.03
C LYS A 62 -1.29 0.60 12.89
N LEU A 63 -1.72 0.86 11.66
CA LEU A 63 -0.82 0.83 10.51
C LEU A 63 0.27 1.90 10.62
N LEU A 64 -0.10 3.12 11.02
CA LEU A 64 0.86 4.21 11.20
C LEU A 64 1.79 3.98 12.39
N ASP A 65 1.30 3.38 13.47
CA ASP A 65 2.14 3.02 14.60
C ASP A 65 3.22 2.02 14.17
N VAL A 66 2.85 0.97 13.42
CA VAL A 66 3.80 0.01 12.84
C VAL A 66 4.80 0.69 11.90
N CYS A 67 4.35 1.60 11.02
CA CYS A 67 5.26 2.32 10.13
C CYS A 67 6.24 3.20 10.90
N ARG A 68 5.75 3.92 11.92
CA ARG A 68 6.58 4.79 12.77
C ARG A 68 7.63 4.00 13.54
N GLU A 69 7.24 2.88 14.13
CA GLU A 69 8.16 1.96 14.83
C GLU A 69 9.26 1.42 13.90
N ARG A 70 8.96 1.29 12.60
CA ARG A 70 9.91 0.83 11.58
C ARG A 70 10.72 1.95 10.94
N GLY A 71 10.65 3.18 11.47
CA GLY A 71 11.45 4.31 11.00
C GLY A 71 10.93 4.98 9.73
N VAL A 72 9.69 4.68 9.31
CA VAL A 72 9.09 5.31 8.14
C VAL A 72 8.54 6.69 8.50
N GLN A 73 8.87 7.72 7.71
CA GLN A 73 8.37 9.07 7.89
C GLN A 73 6.92 9.18 7.39
N LEU A 74 6.06 9.84 8.18
CA LEU A 74 4.61 9.86 7.97
C LEU A 74 4.04 11.24 7.66
N HIS A 75 4.90 12.24 7.42
CA HIS A 75 4.46 13.63 7.20
C HIS A 75 3.65 13.81 5.91
N ALA A 76 3.78 12.90 4.94
CA ALA A 76 3.01 12.90 3.69
C ALA A 76 1.74 12.02 3.73
N VAL A 77 1.30 11.57 4.92
CA VAL A 77 0.05 10.80 5.06
C VAL A 77 -1.15 11.73 5.11
N GLN A 78 -2.05 11.61 4.14
CA GLN A 78 -3.27 12.41 4.08
C GLN A 78 -4.45 11.73 4.77
N ARG A 79 -5.40 12.55 5.27
CA ARG A 79 -6.59 12.11 6.00
C ARG A 79 -7.87 12.67 5.36
N PRO A 80 -8.31 12.14 4.22
CA PRO A 80 -9.48 12.66 3.54
C PRO A 80 -10.74 12.39 4.38
N LYS A 81 -11.54 13.44 4.63
CA LYS A 81 -12.71 13.36 5.51
C LYS A 81 -13.77 12.39 4.99
N GLY A 82 -14.44 11.70 5.92
CA GLY A 82 -15.57 10.82 5.63
C GLY A 82 -15.19 9.53 4.91
N ARG A 83 -13.90 9.20 4.84
CA ARG A 83 -13.39 7.98 4.20
C ARG A 83 -12.68 7.12 5.23
N ARG A 84 -12.67 5.82 4.96
CA ARG A 84 -12.09 4.82 5.84
C ARG A 84 -10.82 4.22 5.25
N THR A 85 -10.00 3.67 6.11
CA THR A 85 -8.84 2.86 5.73
C THR A 85 -9.28 1.58 5.06
N ARG A 86 -8.48 1.12 4.09
CA ARG A 86 -8.75 -0.15 3.44
C ARG A 86 -8.56 -1.32 4.37
N ASP A 87 -9.50 -2.25 4.33
CA ASP A 87 -9.39 -3.55 4.97
C ASP A 87 -9.61 -4.67 3.94
N VAL A 88 -8.73 -5.65 3.99
CA VAL A 88 -8.71 -6.79 3.09
C VAL A 88 -8.92 -8.04 3.92
N TYR A 89 -9.95 -8.81 3.61
CA TYR A 89 -10.19 -10.08 4.29
C TYR A 89 -9.45 -11.18 3.53
N VAL A 90 -8.69 -11.98 4.27
CA VAL A 90 -7.89 -13.09 3.73
C VAL A 90 -8.27 -14.35 4.48
N VAL A 91 -8.84 -15.32 3.78
CA VAL A 91 -9.05 -16.66 4.32
C VAL A 91 -7.85 -17.53 4.03
N ARG A 92 -7.75 -18.65 4.75
CA ARG A 92 -6.73 -19.66 4.49
C ARG A 92 -7.38 -20.99 4.23
N ASP A 93 -6.89 -21.73 3.26
CA ASP A 93 -7.32 -23.09 3.03
C ASP A 93 -6.80 -24.03 4.15
N VAL A 94 -7.05 -25.33 4.00
CA VAL A 94 -6.60 -26.33 4.99
C VAL A 94 -5.09 -26.49 5.02
N THR A 95 -4.39 -26.22 3.90
CA THR A 95 -2.93 -26.31 3.81
C THR A 95 -2.27 -25.09 4.48
N GLY A 96 -2.97 -23.95 4.50
CA GLY A 96 -2.52 -22.67 5.04
C GLY A 96 -2.33 -21.59 3.97
N ASP A 97 -2.55 -21.91 2.70
CA ASP A 97 -2.46 -20.98 1.59
C ASP A 97 -3.53 -19.90 1.70
N ARG A 98 -3.14 -18.68 1.34
CA ARG A 98 -3.97 -17.48 1.52
C ARG A 98 -4.82 -17.24 0.28
N GLU A 99 -6.10 -16.99 0.51
CA GLU A 99 -7.04 -16.62 -0.53
C GLU A 99 -7.72 -15.28 -0.18
N PHE A 100 -7.81 -14.41 -1.17
CA PHE A 100 -8.49 -13.13 -1.03
C PHE A 100 -10.00 -13.34 -0.89
N ALA A 101 -10.56 -12.87 0.23
CA ALA A 101 -11.96 -13.05 0.59
C ALA A 101 -12.78 -11.75 0.49
N GLY A 102 -12.28 -10.75 -0.23
CA GLY A 102 -12.97 -9.47 -0.45
C GLY A 102 -12.56 -8.37 0.52
N PHE A 103 -13.18 -7.21 0.37
CA PHE A 103 -12.94 -6.05 1.22
C PHE A 103 -14.03 -5.87 2.30
N GLY A 104 -13.90 -4.90 3.21
CA GLY A 104 -14.92 -4.61 4.24
C GLY A 104 -16.07 -3.69 3.79
N LEU A 105 -15.91 -2.89 2.73
CA LEU A 105 -16.97 -2.02 2.18
C LEU A 105 -18.01 -2.56 1.18
N PRO A 106 -18.00 -3.82 0.70
CA PRO A 106 -18.96 -4.23 -0.33
C PRO A 106 -20.40 -3.87 0.06
N GLY A 107 -21.08 -3.05 -0.75
CA GLY A 107 -22.49 -2.67 -0.55
C GLY A 107 -22.77 -1.49 0.39
N THR A 108 -21.75 -0.80 0.90
CA THR A 108 -21.95 0.35 1.83
C THR A 108 -22.10 1.72 1.15
N GLY A 109 -21.74 1.83 -0.13
CA GLY A 109 -21.65 3.11 -0.85
C GLY A 109 -20.50 4.02 -0.41
N GLN A 110 -19.65 3.58 0.53
CA GLN A 110 -18.47 4.31 0.97
C GLN A 110 -17.24 4.00 0.10
N GLU A 111 -16.25 4.90 0.14
CA GLU A 111 -14.99 4.76 -0.57
C GLU A 111 -13.80 4.71 0.39
N TYR A 112 -12.71 4.11 -0.09
CA TYR A 112 -11.47 3.99 0.67
C TYR A 112 -10.63 5.26 0.58
N ALA A 113 -10.00 5.64 1.68
CA ALA A 113 -9.16 6.83 1.75
C ALA A 113 -7.98 6.78 0.77
N ASP A 114 -7.40 5.59 0.55
CA ASP A 114 -6.24 5.40 -0.33
C ASP A 114 -6.50 5.72 -1.81
N ALA A 115 -7.76 5.85 -2.22
CA ALA A 115 -8.16 6.32 -3.54
C ALA A 115 -8.22 7.87 -3.65
N PHE A 116 -7.99 8.59 -2.55
CA PHE A 116 -8.17 10.04 -2.44
C PHE A 116 -6.92 10.72 -1.89
N ILE A 117 -5.89 10.78 -2.73
CA ILE A 117 -4.71 11.61 -2.50
C ILE A 117 -4.91 12.93 -3.24
N ASP A 118 -4.79 14.05 -2.52
CA ASP A 118 -4.72 15.38 -3.07
C ASP A 118 -3.26 15.72 -3.45
N PRO A 119 -2.91 15.77 -4.74
CA PRO A 119 -1.54 16.01 -5.15
C PRO A 119 -1.03 17.41 -4.78
N GLU A 120 -1.92 18.40 -4.66
CA GLU A 120 -1.55 19.78 -4.34
C GLU A 120 -1.22 19.96 -2.85
N ALA A 121 -1.71 19.05 -2.00
CA ALA A 121 -1.44 19.03 -0.56
C ALA A 121 -0.19 18.21 -0.19
N LEU A 122 0.56 17.70 -1.17
CA LEU A 122 1.79 16.94 -0.90
C LEU A 122 2.95 17.89 -0.56
N PRO A 123 3.76 17.58 0.47
CA PRO A 123 4.94 18.37 0.83
C PRO A 123 6.10 18.07 -0.13
N LEU A 124 5.94 18.45 -1.41
CA LEU A 124 6.87 18.11 -2.49
C LEU A 124 8.30 18.60 -2.25
N GLU A 125 8.48 19.67 -1.48
CA GLU A 125 9.81 20.20 -1.12
C GLU A 125 10.57 19.29 -0.15
N GLU A 126 9.85 18.51 0.67
CA GLU A 126 10.40 17.58 1.66
C GLU A 126 10.56 16.16 1.11
N LEU A 127 9.79 15.81 0.07
CA LEU A 127 9.90 14.55 -0.66
C LEU A 127 11.14 14.55 -1.56
N GLN A 128 12.30 14.24 -0.99
CA GLN A 128 13.52 14.01 -1.77
C GLN A 128 13.37 12.73 -2.59
N VAL A 129 13.39 12.86 -3.92
CA VAL A 129 13.57 11.71 -4.80
C VAL A 129 15.02 11.27 -4.65
N GLY A 130 15.24 10.06 -4.13
CA GLY A 130 16.58 9.48 -4.03
C GLY A 130 17.28 9.56 -5.38
N SER A 131 18.50 10.12 -5.39
CA SER A 131 19.31 10.39 -6.58
C SER A 131 19.87 9.13 -7.28
N GLY A 132 19.25 7.96 -7.07
CA GLY A 132 19.58 6.73 -7.79
C GLY A 132 18.89 6.72 -9.16
N GLY A 133 19.54 7.31 -10.16
CA GLY A 133 19.13 7.14 -11.56
C GLY A 133 19.19 5.66 -11.96
N TRP A 134 18.06 5.09 -12.36
CA TRP A 134 18.03 3.81 -13.06
C TRP A 134 17.57 4.06 -14.50
N GLU A 135 18.49 3.87 -15.45
CA GLU A 135 18.17 3.69 -16.86
C GLU A 135 18.00 2.19 -17.11
N GLY A 136 16.75 1.72 -17.11
CA GLY A 136 16.41 0.38 -17.55
C GLY A 136 15.90 0.42 -18.98
N GLU A 137 16.64 -0.18 -19.91
CA GLU A 137 16.20 -0.36 -21.29
C GLU A 137 14.99 -1.30 -21.39
N THR A 138 14.06 -0.92 -22.25
CA THR A 138 12.87 -1.68 -22.66
C THR A 138 13.23 -3.03 -23.27
N LEU A 139 12.80 -4.12 -22.64
CA LEU A 139 12.60 -5.40 -23.31
C LEU A 139 11.10 -5.64 -23.53
N GLY A 140 10.67 -5.44 -24.78
CA GLY A 140 9.61 -6.22 -25.43
C GLY A 140 8.16 -6.06 -24.92
N GLY A 141 7.42 -5.13 -25.51
CA GLY A 141 6.12 -5.42 -26.11
C GLY A 141 4.94 -5.85 -25.23
N ALA A 142 4.45 -4.98 -24.33
CA ALA A 142 3.02 -4.85 -23.98
C ALA A 142 2.83 -3.56 -23.17
N GLY A 143 2.33 -2.50 -23.82
CA GLY A 143 2.33 -1.15 -23.26
C GLY A 143 1.42 -0.98 -22.03
N PHE A 144 2.01 -0.56 -20.90
CA PHE A 144 1.28 0.10 -19.82
C PHE A 144 1.33 1.62 -20.04
N ARG A 145 0.17 2.24 -20.20
CA ARG A 145 0.02 3.70 -20.23
C ARG A 145 0.07 4.20 -18.78
N SER A 146 1.21 4.74 -18.35
CA SER A 146 1.21 5.74 -17.27
C SER A 146 0.42 6.93 -17.79
N LEU A 147 -0.75 7.22 -17.22
CA LEU A 147 -1.37 8.53 -17.41
C LEU A 147 -0.44 9.55 -16.72
N PRO A 148 0.14 10.51 -17.45
CA PRO A 148 0.92 11.56 -16.83
C PRO A 148 -0.02 12.43 -16.00
N MET A 149 0.11 12.39 -14.67
CA MET A 149 -0.40 13.48 -13.85
C MET A 149 0.58 14.63 -14.04
N GLN A 150 0.22 15.55 -14.94
CA GLN A 150 1.02 16.73 -15.26
C GLN A 150 0.73 17.80 -14.19
N LEU A 151 1.66 17.98 -13.26
CA LEU A 151 1.68 19.14 -12.37
C LEU A 151 1.92 20.42 -13.21
N PRO A 152 1.39 21.60 -12.81
CA PRO A 152 1.58 22.84 -13.54
C PRO A 152 3.07 23.22 -13.62
N LYS A 153 3.59 23.20 -14.86
CA LYS A 153 4.85 23.77 -15.37
C LYS A 153 6.16 23.44 -14.62
N GLY A 154 6.88 22.46 -15.17
CA GLY A 154 8.31 22.67 -15.45
C GLY A 154 9.30 21.57 -15.05
N ARG A 155 8.90 20.52 -14.32
CA ARG A 155 9.76 19.37 -14.07
C ARG A 155 8.96 18.07 -14.17
N PRO A 156 9.40 17.08 -14.97
CA PRO A 156 8.76 15.77 -14.96
C PRO A 156 9.04 15.08 -13.62
N LEU A 157 7.99 14.74 -12.86
CA LEU A 157 8.11 13.75 -11.81
C LEU A 157 8.36 12.39 -12.48
N ARG A 158 9.62 11.96 -12.48
CA ARG A 158 9.95 10.54 -12.67
C ARG A 158 9.86 9.88 -11.30
N GLY A 159 8.90 8.97 -11.14
CA GLY A 159 8.84 8.03 -10.01
C GLY A 159 7.75 8.30 -8.97
N ILE A 160 6.50 7.95 -9.29
CA ILE A 160 5.74 7.16 -8.30
C ILE A 160 6.09 5.73 -8.68
N SER A 161 7.15 5.19 -8.08
CA SER A 161 7.51 3.79 -8.30
C SER A 161 6.47 2.94 -7.58
N GLU A 162 5.71 2.15 -8.34
CA GLU A 162 5.61 0.75 -7.96
C GLU A 162 7.04 0.27 -7.70
N PHE A 163 7.40 0.09 -6.45
CA PHE A 163 8.71 -0.42 -6.07
C PHE A 163 8.73 -1.90 -6.46
N ARG A 164 9.17 -2.19 -7.69
CA ARG A 164 9.55 -3.53 -8.10
C ARG A 164 11.04 -3.66 -7.85
N LEU A 165 11.43 -4.08 -6.65
CA LEU A 165 12.79 -4.54 -6.40
C LEU A 165 13.01 -5.82 -7.24
N PRO A 166 13.99 -5.86 -8.17
CA PRO A 166 14.42 -7.12 -8.76
C PRO A 166 14.95 -8.00 -7.61
N GLY A 167 14.32 -9.15 -7.36
CA GLY A 167 14.76 -10.12 -6.35
C GLY A 167 14.01 -10.12 -5.01
N LEU A 168 13.00 -9.27 -4.77
CA LEU A 168 12.22 -9.34 -3.51
C LEU A 168 11.12 -10.44 -3.51
N TYR A 169 10.90 -11.12 -4.63
CA TYR A 169 10.02 -12.29 -4.69
C TYR A 169 10.71 -13.60 -4.29
N ASP A 170 12.04 -13.63 -4.14
CA ASP A 170 12.78 -14.82 -3.71
C ASP A 170 12.91 -14.96 -2.18
N CYS A 171 12.31 -14.05 -1.40
CA CYS A 171 12.40 -14.06 0.07
C CYS A 171 11.16 -14.61 0.79
N PHE A 172 10.20 -15.20 0.06
CA PHE A 172 9.02 -15.87 0.65
C PHE A 172 8.91 -17.37 0.31
N GLU A 173 9.95 -17.97 -0.27
CA GLU A 173 10.13 -19.43 -0.32
C GLU A 173 11.40 -19.82 0.46
N SER A 174 11.23 -20.11 1.75
CA SER A 174 12.15 -20.95 2.53
C SER A 174 11.43 -21.50 3.77
#